data_AF-A0AAC9FRZ7-F1
#
_entry.id   AF-A0AAC9FRZ7-F1
#
_cell.length_a   1.000
_cell.length_b   1.000
_cell.length_c   1.000
_cell.angle_alpha   90.00
_cell.angle_beta   90.00
_cell.angle_gamma   90.00
#
_symmetry.space_group_name_H-M   'P 1'
#
loop_
_entity.id
_entity.type
_entity.pdbx_description
1 polymer ?
#
loop_
_entity_poly.entity_id
_entity_poly.type
_entity_poly.pdbx_seq_one_letter_code
_entity_poly.pdbx_strand_id
1 'polypeptide(L)'
;MPGTVILLLALAMSFLPDAIALPRSAPPWRRSAAALATHVFSVATVFLLTLAISARPLFAGFVAVSLTALLAVVSNAKYASLREPLVFTDLSLFSQLFRHPRMYLPFLSLPNVLALGVGVAVFVAVLVLSTPLPDAPRGLLLAGAAACALVHALAARALPLVIQPDADQRLHGFYAVFVAGLLNGLRPSTAAALQTAMSRGPFSRTAEPAVRPDVIVIQSESFFDARRLGAAVRADLLPNFDAACAAAIQCGQLEVPAWGKYCSDTKHRHWLMPQMERCAAMPNIEVAHLALDAARVQAPTTAHAAPARDLGQQGLAPGRQTLRGKRPQLAASCA
;
A
#
# COMPACT_ATOMS: atom_id res chain seq x y z
N MET A 1 16.95 -31.38 -20.58
CA MET A 1 16.49 -31.92 -19.28
C MET A 1 16.80 -31.05 -18.05
N PRO A 2 17.95 -30.33 -17.92
CA PRO A 2 18.22 -29.57 -16.68
C PRO A 2 17.24 -28.40 -16.44
N GLY A 3 16.76 -27.74 -17.50
CA GLY A 3 15.85 -26.60 -17.38
C GLY A 3 14.50 -26.92 -16.71
N THR A 4 13.91 -28.07 -17.02
CA THR A 4 12.61 -28.48 -16.44
C THR A 4 12.73 -28.80 -14.95
N VAL A 5 13.81 -29.50 -14.55
CA VAL A 5 14.07 -29.80 -13.14
C VAL A 5 14.26 -28.50 -12.35
N ILE A 6 15.04 -27.56 -12.89
CA ILE A 6 15.27 -26.27 -12.23
C ILE A 6 13.98 -25.45 -12.14
N LEU A 7 13.13 -25.47 -13.18
CA LEU A 7 11.81 -24.84 -13.12
C LEU A 7 10.95 -25.42 -11.99
N LEU A 8 10.86 -26.75 -11.90
CA LEU A 8 10.06 -27.41 -10.84
C LEU A 8 10.61 -27.09 -9.44
N LEU A 9 11.94 -27.09 -9.28
CA LEU A 9 12.59 -26.67 -8.03
C LEU A 9 12.29 -25.20 -7.72
N ALA A 10 12.41 -24.30 -8.69
CA ALA A 10 12.10 -22.88 -8.50
C ALA A 10 10.63 -22.67 -8.10
N LEU A 11 9.70 -23.39 -8.73
CA LEU A 11 8.28 -23.37 -8.37
C LEU A 11 8.08 -23.83 -6.93
N ALA A 12 8.65 -24.98 -6.53
CA ALA A 12 8.54 -25.47 -5.16
C ALA A 12 9.14 -24.48 -4.14
N MET A 13 10.35 -23.98 -4.43
CA MET A 13 11.07 -23.05 -3.55
C MET A 13 10.37 -21.69 -3.46
N SER A 14 9.65 -21.26 -4.49
CA SER A 14 8.93 -19.97 -4.49
C SER A 14 7.81 -19.89 -3.46
N PHE A 15 7.31 -21.02 -2.94
CA PHE A 15 6.32 -21.05 -1.86
C PHE A 15 6.92 -20.82 -0.47
N LEU A 16 8.23 -21.00 -0.28
CA LEU A 16 8.89 -20.76 1.01
C LEU A 16 8.80 -19.27 1.43
N PRO A 17 9.19 -18.29 0.58
CA PRO A 17 8.95 -16.88 0.86
C PRO A 17 7.50 -16.55 1.20
N ASP A 18 6.56 -17.15 0.47
CA ASP A 18 5.14 -16.90 0.64
C ASP A 18 4.59 -17.46 1.97
N ALA A 19 5.18 -18.54 2.47
CA ALA A 19 4.84 -19.13 3.77
C ALA A 19 5.40 -18.33 4.96
N ILE A 20 6.53 -17.63 4.79
CA ILE A 20 7.12 -16.78 5.83
C ILE A 20 6.58 -15.34 5.83
N ALA A 21 5.86 -14.95 4.77
CA ALA A 21 5.23 -13.63 4.68
C ALA A 21 4.16 -13.45 5.77
N LEU A 22 4.15 -12.28 6.41
CA LEU A 22 3.17 -11.87 7.42
C LEU A 22 2.10 -10.97 6.78
N PRO A 23 0.81 -11.15 7.14
CA PRO A 23 0.27 -12.25 7.96
C PRO A 23 0.42 -13.63 7.29
N ARG A 24 0.62 -14.67 8.11
CA ARG A 24 0.84 -16.03 7.60
C ARG A 24 -0.35 -16.51 6.77
N SER A 25 -0.06 -17.00 5.59
CA SER A 25 -1.03 -17.54 4.64
C SER A 25 -1.40 -18.99 4.95
N ALA A 26 -2.58 -19.41 4.49
CA ALA A 26 -2.96 -20.82 4.46
C ALA A 26 -1.93 -21.62 3.63
N PRO A 27 -1.68 -22.89 3.98
CA PRO A 27 -0.76 -23.72 3.20
C PRO A 27 -1.30 -23.93 1.77
N PRO A 28 -0.43 -24.19 0.78
CA PRO A 28 -0.80 -24.24 -0.64
C PRO A 28 -2.01 -25.15 -0.95
N TRP A 29 -2.10 -26.32 -0.31
CA TRP A 29 -3.19 -27.29 -0.52
C TRP A 29 -4.57 -26.83 -0.01
N ARG A 30 -4.66 -25.73 0.74
CA ARG A 30 -5.93 -25.13 1.19
C ARG A 30 -6.34 -23.91 0.36
N ARG A 31 -5.52 -23.51 -0.62
CA ARG A 31 -5.78 -22.33 -1.45
C ARG A 31 -6.64 -22.70 -2.65
N SER A 32 -7.35 -21.70 -3.18
CA SER A 32 -8.12 -21.88 -4.42
C SER A 32 -7.21 -22.20 -5.60
N ALA A 33 -7.75 -22.91 -6.59
CA ALA A 33 -7.03 -23.19 -7.84
C ALA A 33 -6.57 -21.89 -8.54
N ALA A 34 -7.39 -20.83 -8.48
CA ALA A 34 -7.02 -19.51 -9.02
C ALA A 34 -5.80 -18.91 -8.31
N ALA A 35 -5.67 -19.06 -6.99
CA ALA A 35 -4.52 -18.57 -6.24
C ALA A 35 -3.24 -19.34 -6.61
N LEU A 36 -3.33 -20.67 -6.65
CA LEU A 36 -2.22 -21.53 -7.04
C LEU A 36 -1.78 -21.29 -8.49
N ALA A 37 -2.74 -21.18 -9.41
CA ALA A 37 -2.45 -20.86 -10.80
C ALA A 37 -1.82 -19.47 -10.94
N THR A 38 -2.32 -18.46 -10.22
CA THR A 38 -1.71 -17.11 -10.23
C THR A 38 -0.25 -17.17 -9.79
N HIS A 39 0.05 -17.88 -8.70
CA HIS A 39 1.42 -18.04 -8.19
C HIS A 39 2.32 -18.82 -9.17
N VAL A 40 1.93 -20.05 -9.53
CA VAL A 40 2.77 -20.95 -10.33
C VAL A 40 3.05 -20.37 -11.69
N PHE A 41 2.02 -19.87 -12.39
CA PHE A 41 2.20 -19.37 -13.75
C PHE A 41 2.88 -17.99 -13.79
N SER A 42 2.79 -17.16 -12.73
CA SER A 42 3.59 -15.92 -12.68
C SER A 42 5.07 -16.22 -12.42
N VAL A 43 5.40 -17.15 -11.51
CA VAL A 43 6.80 -17.61 -11.30
C VAL A 43 7.36 -18.26 -12.56
N ALA A 44 6.58 -19.10 -13.23
CA ALA A 44 6.97 -19.72 -14.50
C ALA A 44 7.20 -18.67 -15.61
N THR A 45 6.36 -17.62 -15.67
CA THR A 45 6.54 -16.52 -16.63
C THR A 45 7.88 -15.81 -16.40
N VAL A 46 8.20 -15.45 -15.15
CA VAL A 46 9.48 -14.83 -14.80
C VAL A 46 10.65 -15.75 -15.18
N PHE A 47 10.58 -17.03 -14.81
CA PHE A 47 11.59 -18.02 -15.16
C PHE A 47 11.81 -18.11 -16.67
N LEU A 48 10.74 -18.27 -17.45
CA LEU A 48 10.83 -18.46 -18.91
C LEU A 48 11.36 -17.21 -19.62
N LEU A 49 10.97 -16.02 -19.19
CA LEU A 49 11.51 -14.76 -19.71
C LEU A 49 13.00 -14.62 -19.38
N THR A 50 13.39 -14.85 -18.13
CA THR A 50 14.81 -14.79 -17.74
C THR A 50 15.62 -15.84 -18.47
N LEU A 51 15.09 -17.05 -18.67
CA LEU A 51 15.74 -18.11 -19.44
C LEU A 51 15.87 -17.75 -20.92
N ALA A 52 14.84 -17.15 -21.52
CA ALA A 52 14.89 -16.71 -22.92
C ALA A 52 15.97 -15.65 -23.15
N ILE A 53 16.16 -14.74 -22.18
CA ILE A 53 17.16 -13.65 -22.25
C ILE A 53 18.57 -14.17 -21.95
N SER A 54 18.74 -14.89 -20.84
CA SER A 54 20.06 -15.28 -20.34
C SER A 54 20.60 -16.58 -20.91
N ALA A 55 19.71 -17.43 -21.47
CA ALA A 55 19.95 -18.82 -21.80
C ALA A 55 20.51 -19.66 -20.62
N ARG A 56 20.36 -19.22 -19.36
CA ARG A 56 20.96 -19.85 -18.18
C ARG A 56 19.87 -20.34 -17.21
N PRO A 57 19.59 -21.66 -17.15
CA PRO A 57 18.50 -22.20 -16.32
C PRO A 57 18.65 -21.92 -14.82
N LEU A 58 19.84 -22.11 -14.24
CA LEU A 58 20.08 -21.88 -12.80
C LEU A 58 19.87 -20.42 -12.43
N PHE A 59 20.39 -19.50 -13.25
CA PHE A 59 20.18 -18.07 -13.08
C PHE A 59 18.70 -17.70 -13.20
N ALA A 60 17.95 -18.26 -14.16
CA ALA A 60 16.52 -18.04 -14.29
C ALA A 60 15.73 -18.52 -13.06
N GLY A 61 16.09 -19.69 -12.51
CA GLY A 61 15.52 -20.22 -11.27
C GLY A 61 15.80 -19.31 -10.07
N PHE A 62 17.05 -18.86 -9.95
CA PHE A 62 17.47 -17.92 -8.91
C PHE A 62 16.67 -16.62 -8.99
N VAL A 63 16.57 -15.98 -10.15
CA VAL A 63 15.81 -14.72 -10.32
C VAL A 63 14.34 -14.91 -9.94
N ALA A 64 13.71 -16.01 -10.37
CA ALA A 64 12.32 -16.28 -10.06
C ALA A 64 12.05 -16.43 -8.55
N VAL A 65 12.89 -17.18 -7.83
CA VAL A 65 12.78 -17.36 -6.37
C VAL A 65 13.19 -16.10 -5.60
N SER A 66 14.27 -15.43 -6.01
CA SER A 66 14.73 -14.20 -5.37
C SER A 66 13.71 -13.08 -5.48
N LEU A 67 12.94 -13.00 -6.57
CA LEU A 67 11.87 -12.03 -6.70
C LEU A 67 10.74 -12.28 -5.68
N THR A 68 10.30 -13.53 -5.50
CA THR A 68 9.28 -13.84 -4.49
C THR A 68 9.81 -13.64 -3.07
N ALA A 69 11.08 -13.98 -2.82
CA ALA A 69 11.78 -13.74 -1.56
C ALA A 69 11.89 -12.25 -1.23
N LEU A 70 12.31 -11.42 -2.18
CA LEU A 70 12.44 -9.98 -2.00
C LEU A 70 11.10 -9.34 -1.66
N LEU A 71 10.04 -9.68 -2.40
CA LEU A 71 8.70 -9.17 -2.12
C LEU A 71 8.22 -9.58 -0.72
N ALA A 72 8.47 -10.82 -0.29
CA ALA A 72 8.10 -11.28 1.04
C ALA A 72 8.89 -10.58 2.15
N VAL A 73 10.20 -10.36 1.97
CA VAL A 73 11.05 -9.62 2.91
C VAL A 73 10.56 -8.19 3.05
N VAL A 74 10.30 -7.50 1.93
CA VAL A 74 9.76 -6.14 1.93
C VAL A 74 8.38 -6.09 2.60
N SER A 75 7.52 -7.08 2.33
CA SER A 75 6.23 -7.20 3.00
C SER A 75 6.36 -7.39 4.50
N ASN A 76 7.29 -8.23 4.96
CA ASN A 76 7.53 -8.44 6.39
C ASN A 76 8.08 -7.19 7.08
N ALA A 77 9.00 -6.48 6.42
CA ALA A 77 9.50 -5.20 6.91
C ALA A 77 8.38 -4.16 7.03
N LYS A 78 7.52 -4.06 6.00
CA LYS A 78 6.31 -3.21 6.03
C LYS A 78 5.39 -3.63 7.17
N TYR A 79 5.06 -4.91 7.29
CA TYR A 79 4.15 -5.43 8.30
C TYR A 79 4.67 -5.22 9.74
N ALA A 80 5.98 -5.28 9.95
CA ALA A 80 6.58 -5.02 11.26
C ALA A 80 6.34 -3.58 11.75
N SER A 81 6.30 -2.61 10.83
CA SER A 81 6.05 -1.19 11.17
C SER A 81 4.58 -0.79 11.06
N LEU A 82 3.87 -1.29 10.04
CA LEU A 82 2.55 -0.80 9.65
C LEU A 82 1.41 -1.75 10.03
N ARG A 83 1.73 -3.01 10.37
CA ARG A 83 0.74 -4.08 10.52
C ARG A 83 -0.14 -4.30 9.29
N GLU A 84 0.35 -3.89 8.12
CA GLU A 84 -0.28 -4.11 6.82
C GLU A 84 0.69 -4.82 5.87
N PRO A 85 0.22 -5.79 5.08
CA PRO A 85 1.02 -6.45 4.06
C PRO A 85 1.30 -5.53 2.88
N LEU A 86 2.30 -5.90 2.08
CA LEU A 86 2.65 -5.17 0.87
C LEU A 86 1.52 -5.32 -0.17
N VAL A 87 1.01 -4.18 -0.64
CA VAL A 87 0.02 -4.09 -1.72
C VAL A 87 0.65 -3.43 -2.94
N PHE A 88 0.09 -3.67 -4.14
CA PHE A 88 0.68 -3.16 -5.38
C PHE A 88 0.77 -1.62 -5.43
N THR A 89 -0.13 -0.91 -4.74
CA THR A 89 -0.10 0.56 -4.65
C THR A 89 1.10 1.09 -3.89
N ASP A 90 1.78 0.26 -3.09
CA ASP A 90 3.02 0.65 -2.43
C ASP A 90 4.17 0.84 -3.44
N LEU A 91 4.09 0.22 -4.62
CA LEU A 91 5.09 0.41 -5.67
C LEU A 91 5.18 1.86 -6.15
N SER A 92 4.08 2.62 -6.08
CA SER A 92 4.11 4.06 -6.42
C SER A 92 4.81 4.89 -5.34
N LEU A 93 4.84 4.42 -4.09
CA LEU A 93 5.63 5.04 -3.03
C LEU A 93 7.11 4.66 -3.17
N PHE A 94 7.40 3.40 -3.51
CA PHE A 94 8.77 2.97 -3.80
C PHE A 94 9.39 3.67 -5.02
N SER A 95 8.60 4.06 -6.02
CA SER A 95 9.17 4.83 -7.14
C SER A 95 9.63 6.22 -6.71
N GLN A 96 9.00 6.82 -5.69
CA GLN A 96 9.39 8.12 -5.13
C GLN A 96 10.75 8.08 -4.42
N LEU A 97 11.11 6.93 -3.83
CA LEU A 97 12.44 6.68 -3.25
C LEU A 97 13.56 6.96 -4.26
N PHE A 98 13.38 6.51 -5.51
CA PHE A 98 14.35 6.73 -6.58
C PHE A 98 14.30 8.17 -7.14
N ARG A 99 13.15 8.83 -7.05
CA ARG A 99 12.98 10.23 -7.50
C ARG A 99 13.60 11.23 -6.53
N HIS A 100 13.61 10.91 -5.22
CA HIS A 100 14.13 11.78 -4.17
C HIS A 100 15.14 11.06 -3.25
N PRO A 101 16.29 10.58 -3.79
CA PRO A 101 17.23 9.74 -3.05
C PRO A 101 17.82 10.43 -1.81
N ARG A 102 17.93 11.77 -1.83
CA ARG A 102 18.45 12.58 -0.71
C ARG A 102 17.62 12.44 0.58
N MET A 103 16.33 12.11 0.50
CA MET A 103 15.53 11.85 1.69
C MET A 103 15.88 10.53 2.37
N TYR A 104 16.42 9.55 1.63
CA TYR A 104 16.54 8.17 2.12
C TYR A 104 18.00 7.72 2.31
N LEU A 105 18.95 8.32 1.58
CA LEU A 105 20.38 8.13 1.79
C LEU A 105 20.83 8.33 3.25
N PRO A 106 20.31 9.31 4.02
CA PRO A 106 20.66 9.47 5.43
C PRO A 106 20.21 8.32 6.34
N PHE A 107 19.22 7.52 5.91
CA PHE A 107 18.69 6.38 6.67
C PHE A 107 19.29 5.04 6.21
N LEU A 108 20.20 5.05 5.23
CA LEU A 108 20.86 3.86 4.72
C LEU A 108 22.01 3.48 5.67
N SER A 109 21.69 2.62 6.65
CA SER A 109 22.66 2.13 7.62
C SER A 109 23.73 1.26 6.96
N LEU A 110 24.94 1.24 7.53
CA LEU A 110 26.05 0.41 7.05
C LEU A 110 25.66 -1.08 6.85
N PRO A 111 24.90 -1.72 7.76
CA PRO A 111 24.41 -3.09 7.54
C PRO A 111 23.56 -3.24 6.26
N ASN A 112 22.71 -2.26 5.94
CA ASN A 112 21.87 -2.29 4.75
C ASN A 112 22.71 -2.17 3.47
N VAL A 113 23.75 -1.31 3.48
CA VAL A 113 24.70 -1.18 2.37
C VAL A 113 25.44 -2.50 2.14
N LEU A 114 25.98 -3.09 3.20
CA LEU A 114 26.71 -4.36 3.13
C LEU A 114 25.80 -5.50 2.64
N ALA A 115 24.58 -5.60 3.16
CA ALA A 115 23.61 -6.58 2.73
C ALA A 115 23.26 -6.43 1.24
N LEU A 116 23.06 -5.20 0.76
CA LEU A 116 22.85 -4.92 -0.65
C LEU A 116 24.08 -5.33 -1.49
N GLY A 117 25.29 -4.97 -1.05
CA GLY A 117 26.53 -5.33 -1.73
C GLY A 117 26.72 -6.84 -1.86
N VAL A 118 26.47 -7.59 -0.77
CA VAL A 118 26.50 -9.06 -0.78
C VAL A 118 25.42 -9.61 -1.72
N GLY A 119 24.21 -9.06 -1.69
CA GLY A 119 23.12 -9.47 -2.59
C GLY A 119 23.50 -9.30 -4.07
N VAL A 120 24.10 -8.16 -4.43
CA VAL A 120 24.60 -7.90 -5.79
C VAL A 120 25.73 -8.86 -6.16
N ALA A 121 26.68 -9.09 -5.25
CA ALA A 121 27.79 -10.03 -5.48
C ALA A 121 27.28 -11.45 -5.73
N VAL A 122 26.33 -11.95 -4.94
CA VAL A 122 25.69 -13.26 -5.12
C VAL A 122 24.95 -13.31 -6.47
N PHE A 123 24.19 -12.26 -6.81
CA PHE A 123 23.48 -12.18 -8.08
C PHE A 123 24.42 -12.30 -9.28
N VAL A 124 25.53 -11.55 -9.26
CA VAL A 124 26.56 -11.59 -10.31
C VAL A 124 27.28 -12.94 -10.34
N ALA A 125 27.62 -13.51 -9.18
CA ALA A 125 28.25 -14.82 -9.08
C ALA A 125 27.37 -15.92 -9.68
N VAL A 126 26.07 -15.96 -9.34
CA VAL A 126 25.13 -16.93 -9.92
C VAL A 126 25.01 -16.75 -11.43
N LEU A 127 24.96 -15.50 -11.93
CA LEU A 127 24.94 -15.24 -13.37
C LEU A 127 26.18 -15.80 -14.08
N VAL A 128 27.37 -15.49 -13.57
CA VAL A 128 28.66 -15.88 -14.18
C VAL A 128 28.86 -17.40 -14.12
N LEU A 129 28.57 -18.02 -12.97
CA LEU A 129 28.78 -19.46 -12.72
C LEU A 129 27.69 -20.35 -13.37
N SER A 130 26.52 -19.79 -13.71
CA SER A 130 25.45 -20.58 -14.35
C SER A 130 25.83 -20.97 -15.78
N THR A 131 25.80 -22.26 -16.10
CA THR A 131 26.09 -22.73 -17.45
C THR A 131 24.99 -22.31 -18.45
N PRO A 132 25.36 -21.70 -19.60
CA PRO A 132 24.40 -21.40 -20.65
C PRO A 132 23.95 -22.68 -21.35
N LEU A 133 22.71 -22.69 -21.81
CA LEU A 133 22.12 -23.73 -22.64
C LEU A 133 22.47 -23.40 -24.10
N PRO A 134 23.31 -24.22 -24.78
CA PRO A 134 23.56 -24.06 -26.21
C PRO A 134 22.23 -24.18 -26.96
N ASP A 135 22.01 -23.31 -27.95
CA ASP A 135 20.83 -23.33 -28.83
C ASP A 135 19.48 -23.26 -28.09
N ALA A 136 19.41 -22.47 -27.01
CA ALA A 136 18.17 -22.25 -26.29
C ALA A 136 17.04 -21.83 -27.26
N PRO A 137 15.90 -22.54 -27.31
CA PRO A 137 14.82 -22.28 -28.26
C PRO A 137 14.02 -21.05 -27.84
N ARG A 138 14.59 -19.85 -28.02
CA ARG A 138 14.06 -18.58 -27.51
C ARG A 138 12.61 -18.33 -27.92
N GLY A 139 12.24 -18.66 -29.17
CA GLY A 139 10.86 -18.53 -29.65
C GLY A 139 9.87 -19.36 -28.84
N LEU A 140 10.21 -20.63 -28.56
CA LEU A 140 9.37 -21.52 -27.75
C LEU A 140 9.31 -21.07 -26.29
N LEU A 141 10.43 -20.58 -25.73
CA LEU A 141 10.48 -20.03 -24.38
C LEU A 141 9.60 -18.79 -24.24
N LEU A 142 9.65 -17.87 -25.21
CA LEU A 142 8.81 -16.67 -25.22
C LEU A 142 7.33 -17.02 -25.43
N ALA A 143 7.01 -17.96 -26.31
CA ALA A 143 5.65 -18.46 -26.49
C ALA A 143 5.11 -19.12 -25.21
N GLY A 144 5.94 -19.94 -24.54
CA GLY A 144 5.62 -20.52 -23.25
C GLY A 144 5.43 -19.47 -22.16
N ALA A 145 6.26 -18.43 -22.13
CA ALA A 145 6.12 -17.32 -21.20
C ALA A 145 4.82 -16.53 -21.45
N ALA A 146 4.46 -16.28 -22.72
CA ALA A 146 3.22 -15.63 -23.08
C ALA A 146 1.99 -16.47 -22.71
N ALA A 147 2.04 -17.80 -22.90
CA ALA A 147 0.98 -18.71 -22.48
C ALA A 147 0.83 -18.72 -20.95
N CYS A 148 1.94 -18.80 -20.20
CA CYS A 148 1.92 -18.69 -18.74
C CYS A 148 1.38 -17.32 -18.30
N ALA A 149 1.80 -16.25 -18.98
CA ALA A 149 1.37 -14.88 -18.73
C ALA A 149 -0.16 -14.75 -18.84
N LEU A 150 -0.72 -15.31 -19.91
CA LEU A 150 -2.16 -15.36 -20.12
C LEU A 150 -2.87 -16.15 -19.03
N VAL A 151 -2.37 -17.34 -18.67
CA VAL A 151 -2.99 -18.19 -17.65
C VAL A 151 -3.01 -17.50 -16.30
N HIS A 152 -1.89 -16.94 -15.82
CA HIS A 152 -1.89 -16.24 -14.54
C HIS A 152 -2.70 -14.94 -14.58
N ALA A 153 -2.76 -14.24 -15.72
CA ALA A 153 -3.61 -13.07 -15.88
C ALA A 153 -5.11 -13.40 -15.85
N LEU A 154 -5.52 -14.58 -16.33
CA LEU A 154 -6.89 -15.06 -16.22
C LEU A 154 -7.19 -15.56 -14.80
N ALA A 155 -6.28 -16.33 -14.19
CA ALA A 155 -6.40 -16.80 -12.83
C ALA A 155 -6.50 -15.65 -11.82
N ALA A 156 -5.67 -14.60 -12.00
CA ALA A 156 -5.71 -13.38 -11.19
C ALA A 156 -7.06 -12.65 -11.25
N ARG A 157 -7.79 -12.75 -12.37
CA ARG A 157 -9.15 -12.17 -12.49
C ARG A 157 -10.19 -12.98 -11.76
N ALA A 158 -10.03 -14.30 -11.80
CA ALA A 158 -10.95 -15.24 -11.17
C ALA A 158 -10.70 -15.38 -9.67
N LEU A 159 -9.60 -14.83 -9.15
CA LEU A 159 -9.26 -14.87 -7.74
C LEU A 159 -10.26 -13.99 -6.95
N PRO A 160 -11.03 -14.55 -6.00
CA PRO A 160 -12.02 -13.81 -5.24
C PRO A 160 -11.34 -12.97 -4.17
N LEU A 161 -10.99 -11.72 -4.50
CA LEU A 161 -10.41 -10.77 -3.56
C LEU A 161 -11.52 -9.95 -2.89
N VAL A 162 -11.49 -9.86 -1.56
CA VAL A 162 -12.39 -9.02 -0.76
C VAL A 162 -11.85 -7.59 -0.66
N ILE A 163 -10.66 -7.33 -1.19
CA ILE A 163 -9.97 -6.03 -1.12
C ILE A 163 -9.70 -5.67 0.35
N GLN A 164 -9.27 -6.68 1.10
CA GLN A 164 -8.80 -6.58 2.48
C GLN A 164 -7.46 -7.32 2.53
N PRO A 165 -6.33 -6.61 2.37
CA PRO A 165 -5.02 -7.22 2.12
C PRO A 165 -4.66 -8.33 3.12
N ASP A 166 -4.95 -8.13 4.40
CA ASP A 166 -4.75 -9.14 5.45
C ASP A 166 -5.57 -10.42 5.25
N ALA A 167 -6.87 -10.27 5.00
CA ALA A 167 -7.78 -11.39 4.84
C ALA A 167 -7.49 -12.14 3.54
N ASP A 168 -7.30 -11.41 2.45
CA ASP A 168 -6.97 -11.95 1.14
C ASP A 168 -5.64 -12.72 1.20
N GLN A 169 -4.60 -12.16 1.82
CA GLN A 169 -3.31 -12.85 1.98
C GLN A 169 -3.41 -14.12 2.81
N ARG A 170 -4.15 -14.09 3.94
CA ARG A 170 -4.36 -15.27 4.78
C ARG A 170 -5.01 -16.41 4.00
N LEU A 171 -5.94 -16.11 3.09
CA LEU A 171 -6.68 -17.12 2.32
C LEU A 171 -5.95 -17.58 1.05
N HIS A 172 -5.29 -16.67 0.35
CA HIS A 172 -4.82 -16.90 -1.02
C HIS A 172 -3.29 -16.91 -1.16
N GLY A 173 -2.54 -16.52 -0.13
CA GLY A 173 -1.09 -16.36 -0.22
C GLY A 173 -0.70 -14.93 -0.58
N PHE A 174 0.42 -14.48 -0.04
CA PHE A 174 0.93 -13.14 -0.22
C PHE A 174 1.22 -12.84 -1.70
N TYR A 175 2.04 -13.67 -2.33
CA TYR A 175 2.53 -13.45 -3.68
C TYR A 175 1.39 -13.52 -4.70
N ALA A 176 0.46 -14.46 -4.55
CA ALA A 176 -0.72 -14.55 -5.41
C ALA A 176 -1.62 -13.31 -5.30
N VAL A 177 -1.88 -12.82 -4.08
CA VAL A 177 -2.67 -11.60 -3.85
C VAL A 177 -1.96 -10.36 -4.39
N PHE A 178 -0.64 -10.25 -4.18
CA PHE A 178 0.15 -9.15 -4.71
C PHE A 178 0.10 -9.12 -6.25
N VAL A 179 0.35 -10.25 -6.91
CA VAL A 179 0.30 -10.37 -8.37
C VAL A 179 -1.11 -10.10 -8.89
N ALA A 180 -2.15 -10.64 -8.25
CA ALA A 180 -3.52 -10.40 -8.64
C ALA A 180 -3.91 -8.91 -8.48
N GLY A 181 -3.53 -8.28 -7.37
CA GLY A 181 -3.71 -6.86 -7.13
C GLY A 181 -3.01 -6.01 -8.19
N LEU A 182 -1.76 -6.32 -8.52
CA LEU A 182 -1.00 -5.63 -9.56
C LEU A 182 -1.68 -5.74 -10.94
N LEU A 183 -2.03 -6.96 -11.36
CA LEU A 183 -2.63 -7.20 -12.67
C LEU A 183 -4.05 -6.67 -12.78
N ASN A 184 -4.82 -6.65 -11.69
CA ASN A 184 -6.16 -6.09 -11.68
C ASN A 184 -6.13 -4.56 -11.55
N GLY A 185 -5.18 -4.01 -10.79
CA GLY A 185 -4.99 -2.58 -10.60
C GLY A 185 -4.50 -1.85 -11.85
N LEU A 186 -3.60 -2.47 -12.64
CA LEU A 186 -3.06 -1.89 -13.87
C LEU A 186 -4.00 -1.98 -15.08
N ARG A 187 -5.19 -2.55 -14.94
CA ARG A 187 -6.13 -2.68 -16.07
C ARG A 187 -6.75 -1.33 -16.44
N PRO A 188 -6.81 -1.00 -17.75
CA PRO A 188 -7.59 0.14 -18.22
C PRO A 188 -9.06 0.06 -17.78
N SER A 189 -9.65 -1.14 -17.72
CA SER A 189 -11.02 -1.34 -17.25
C SER A 189 -11.23 -0.93 -15.79
N THR A 190 -10.21 -1.11 -14.94
CA THR A 190 -10.28 -0.72 -13.53
C THR A 190 -10.27 0.81 -13.40
N ALA A 191 -9.41 1.49 -14.18
CA ALA A 191 -9.43 2.94 -14.27
C ALA A 191 -10.77 3.48 -14.80
N ALA A 192 -11.32 2.86 -15.85
CA ALA A 192 -12.62 3.24 -16.41
C ALA A 192 -13.78 2.98 -15.44
N ALA A 193 -13.74 1.87 -14.69
CA ALA A 193 -14.73 1.57 -13.66
C ALA A 193 -14.69 2.61 -12.53
N LEU A 194 -13.49 3.01 -12.09
CA LEU A 194 -13.32 4.09 -11.11
C LEU A 194 -13.87 5.42 -11.64
N GLN A 195 -13.54 5.80 -12.88
CA GLN A 195 -14.08 7.00 -13.50
C GLN A 195 -15.61 6.98 -13.58
N THR A 196 -16.20 5.82 -13.92
CA THR A 196 -17.65 5.63 -13.98
C THR A 196 -18.30 5.70 -12.60
N ALA A 197 -17.66 5.15 -11.57
CA ALA A 197 -18.15 5.24 -10.19
C ALA A 197 -18.11 6.69 -9.70
N MET A 198 -17.03 7.43 -10.00
CA MET A 198 -16.90 8.85 -9.68
C MET A 198 -17.95 9.70 -10.41
N SER A 199 -18.22 9.43 -11.69
CA SER A 199 -19.22 10.16 -12.48
C SER A 199 -20.67 9.82 -12.13
N ARG A 200 -20.89 8.83 -11.27
CA ARG A 200 -22.20 8.50 -10.69
C ARG A 200 -22.31 8.86 -9.21
N GLY A 201 -21.24 9.40 -8.62
CA GLY A 201 -21.20 9.81 -7.22
C GLY A 201 -22.22 10.93 -6.94
N PRO A 202 -22.62 11.13 -5.68
CA PRO A 202 -23.60 12.16 -5.32
C PRO A 202 -23.17 13.59 -5.73
N PHE A 203 -21.86 13.81 -5.91
CA PHE A 203 -21.25 15.07 -6.35
C PHE A 203 -21.10 15.22 -7.87
N SER A 204 -21.51 14.21 -8.65
CA SER A 204 -21.37 14.20 -10.12
C SER A 204 -22.53 14.89 -10.87
N ARG A 205 -23.68 15.07 -10.19
CA ARG A 205 -24.94 15.51 -10.79
C ARG A 205 -25.32 16.96 -10.52
N THR A 206 -24.53 17.69 -9.74
CA THR A 206 -24.72 19.13 -9.64
C THR A 206 -24.39 19.74 -11.00
N ALA A 207 -25.38 20.40 -11.61
CA ALA A 207 -25.14 21.29 -12.74
C ALA A 207 -23.91 22.15 -12.43
N GLU A 208 -23.08 22.45 -13.44
CA GLU A 208 -21.91 23.31 -13.22
C GLU A 208 -22.35 24.54 -12.42
N PRO A 209 -21.80 24.75 -11.23
CA PRO A 209 -22.22 25.86 -10.38
C PRO A 209 -22.08 27.17 -11.16
N ALA A 210 -23.15 27.95 -11.24
CA ALA A 210 -23.10 29.30 -11.83
C ALA A 210 -22.08 30.20 -11.09
N VAL A 211 -21.77 29.86 -9.84
CA VAL A 211 -20.71 30.43 -9.01
C VAL A 211 -19.75 29.31 -8.64
N ARG A 212 -18.47 29.46 -8.94
CA ARG A 212 -17.41 28.53 -8.55
C ARG A 212 -16.68 29.09 -7.31
N PRO A 213 -17.18 28.87 -6.08
CA PRO A 213 -16.46 29.32 -4.90
C PRO A 213 -15.16 28.54 -4.76
N ASP A 214 -14.13 29.19 -4.23
CA ASP A 214 -12.90 28.49 -3.86
C ASP A 214 -13.19 27.52 -2.72
N VAL A 215 -12.81 26.26 -2.89
CA VAL A 215 -12.93 25.23 -1.86
C VAL A 215 -11.54 24.93 -1.32
N ILE A 216 -11.30 25.35 -0.07
CA ILE A 216 -10.05 25.07 0.63
C ILE A 216 -10.27 23.87 1.55
N VAL A 217 -9.57 22.77 1.28
CA VAL A 217 -9.58 21.57 2.13
C VAL A 217 -8.27 21.50 2.90
N ILE A 218 -8.35 21.54 4.23
CA ILE A 218 -7.18 21.43 5.12
C ILE A 218 -7.23 20.06 5.80
N GLN A 219 -6.32 19.17 5.39
CA GLN A 219 -6.10 17.90 6.08
C GLN A 219 -4.95 18.08 7.09
N SER A 220 -5.28 18.12 8.38
CA SER A 220 -4.27 18.18 9.44
C SER A 220 -3.72 16.79 9.72
N GLU A 221 -2.49 16.52 9.27
CA GLU A 221 -1.86 15.20 9.44
C GLU A 221 -1.73 14.81 10.91
N SER A 222 -2.19 13.59 11.25
CA SER A 222 -2.13 13.01 12.59
C SER A 222 -2.83 13.82 13.70
N PHE A 223 -3.70 14.77 13.33
CA PHE A 223 -4.45 15.54 14.32
C PHE A 223 -5.54 14.69 14.98
N PHE A 224 -5.57 14.72 16.30
CA PHE A 224 -6.68 14.25 17.11
C PHE A 224 -6.78 15.11 18.37
N ASP A 225 -7.98 15.18 18.96
CA ASP A 225 -8.16 15.88 20.21
C ASP A 225 -7.52 15.10 21.37
N ALA A 226 -6.27 15.45 21.71
CA ALA A 226 -5.49 14.80 22.75
C ALA A 226 -6.08 14.97 24.16
N ARG A 227 -6.96 15.96 24.38
CA ARG A 227 -7.66 16.16 25.67
C ARG A 227 -8.52 14.96 26.04
N ARG A 228 -8.89 14.15 25.05
CA ARG A 228 -9.64 12.90 25.22
C ARG A 228 -8.81 11.78 25.83
N LEU A 229 -7.48 11.91 25.92
CA LEU A 229 -6.62 10.91 26.55
C LEU A 229 -6.74 10.89 28.08
N GLY A 230 -7.26 11.97 28.69
CA GLY A 230 -7.56 12.01 30.11
C GLY A 230 -7.35 13.40 30.74
N ALA A 231 -7.73 13.52 32.01
CA ALA A 231 -7.70 14.78 32.76
C ALA A 231 -6.29 15.38 32.98
N ALA A 232 -5.24 14.61 32.72
CA ALA A 232 -3.86 15.10 32.78
C ALA A 232 -3.52 16.07 31.62
N VAL A 233 -4.30 16.05 30.54
CA VAL A 233 -4.13 16.95 29.41
C VAL A 233 -4.93 18.23 29.67
N ARG A 234 -4.27 19.38 29.53
CA ARG A 234 -4.89 20.69 29.71
C ARG A 234 -6.12 20.87 28.82
N ALA A 235 -7.24 21.30 29.41
CA ALA A 235 -8.49 21.52 28.69
C ALA A 235 -8.38 22.63 27.62
N ASP A 236 -7.51 23.62 27.85
CA ASP A 236 -7.26 24.76 26.98
C ASP A 236 -6.15 24.52 25.94
N LEU A 237 -5.76 23.26 25.70
CA LEU A 237 -4.66 22.92 24.79
C LEU A 237 -4.91 23.33 23.33
N LEU A 238 -6.16 23.37 22.88
CA LEU A 238 -6.52 23.51 21.46
C LEU A 238 -7.46 24.72 21.21
N PRO A 239 -7.10 25.95 21.62
CA PRO A 239 -8.01 27.10 21.61
C PRO A 239 -8.43 27.51 20.20
N ASN A 240 -7.54 27.37 19.21
CA ASN A 240 -7.85 27.68 17.81
C ASN A 240 -8.76 26.62 17.16
N PHE A 241 -8.61 25.35 17.57
CA PHE A 241 -9.51 24.29 17.12
C PHE A 241 -10.91 24.49 17.71
N ASP A 242 -10.99 24.88 18.99
CA ASP A 242 -12.25 25.20 19.65
C ASP A 242 -12.93 26.41 18.97
N ALA A 243 -12.17 27.46 18.67
CA ALA A 243 -12.67 28.61 17.92
C ALA A 243 -13.17 28.22 16.53
N ALA A 244 -12.43 27.36 15.82
CA ALA A 244 -12.83 26.85 14.50
C ALA A 244 -14.11 26.02 14.58
N CYS A 245 -14.25 25.13 15.57
CA CYS A 245 -15.47 24.34 15.76
C CYS A 245 -16.67 25.21 16.18
N ALA A 246 -16.45 26.27 16.96
CA ALA A 246 -17.51 27.22 17.34
C ALA A 246 -18.02 28.04 16.15
N ALA A 247 -17.15 28.37 15.19
CA ALA A 247 -17.52 29.08 13.96
C ALA A 247 -17.99 28.15 12.83
N ALA A 248 -17.84 26.82 12.97
CA ALA A 248 -18.16 25.87 11.92
C ALA A 248 -19.67 25.63 11.78
N ILE A 249 -20.12 25.43 10.54
CA ILE A 249 -21.50 24.96 10.24
C ILE A 249 -21.71 23.56 10.83
N GLN A 250 -20.67 22.72 10.80
CA GLN A 250 -20.69 21.38 11.36
C GLN A 250 -19.31 21.01 11.89
N CYS A 251 -19.26 20.56 13.14
CA CYS A 251 -18.07 19.98 13.76
C CYS A 251 -18.48 18.70 14.51
N GLY A 252 -17.61 17.71 14.52
CA GLY A 252 -17.90 16.41 15.12
C GLY A 252 -16.72 15.46 15.05
N GLN A 253 -16.92 14.25 15.57
CA GLN A 253 -15.92 13.19 15.51
C GLN A 253 -16.07 12.44 14.19
N LEU A 254 -14.94 12.24 13.51
CA LEU A 254 -14.85 11.38 12.36
C LEU A 254 -14.22 10.05 12.79
N GLU A 255 -14.94 8.95 12.53
CA GLU A 255 -14.36 7.62 12.70
C GLU A 255 -13.31 7.42 11.60
N VAL A 256 -12.05 7.30 12.02
CA VAL A 256 -10.94 7.03 11.12
C VAL A 256 -10.59 5.54 11.20
N PRO A 257 -10.38 4.86 10.06
CA PRO A 257 -10.13 3.42 10.05
C PRO A 257 -8.73 3.02 10.53
N ALA A 258 -7.88 3.97 10.94
CA ALA A 258 -6.46 3.75 11.24
C ALA A 258 -6.07 4.34 12.61
N TRP A 259 -5.18 3.68 13.35
CA TRP A 259 -4.65 4.16 14.63
C TRP A 259 -3.11 4.14 14.62
N GLY A 260 -2.48 5.30 14.85
CA GLY A 260 -1.04 5.40 15.09
C GLY A 260 -0.17 5.30 13.83
N LYS A 261 0.24 6.48 13.33
CA LYS A 261 1.01 6.73 12.09
C LYS A 261 0.23 6.42 10.81
N TYR A 262 0.47 7.24 9.79
CA TYR A 262 -0.05 7.17 8.40
C TYR A 262 -1.40 7.86 8.16
N CYS A 263 -1.31 9.08 7.62
CA CYS A 263 -2.27 9.60 6.62
C CYS A 263 -2.29 8.76 5.31
N SER A 264 -1.58 7.62 5.27
CA SER A 264 -1.32 6.79 4.09
C SER A 264 -2.05 5.45 4.10
N ASP A 265 -2.96 5.20 5.06
CA ASP A 265 -3.76 3.97 5.06
C ASP A 265 -4.69 3.93 3.83
N THR A 266 -4.79 2.75 3.23
CA THR A 266 -5.37 2.43 1.93
C THR A 266 -6.86 2.81 1.84
N LYS A 267 -7.57 2.93 2.98
CA LYS A 267 -8.95 3.47 3.02
C LYS A 267 -9.03 4.99 2.85
N HIS A 268 -8.07 5.77 3.37
CA HIS A 268 -7.98 7.22 3.14
C HIS A 268 -7.50 7.52 1.71
N ARG A 269 -6.53 6.73 1.22
CA ARG A 269 -5.99 6.88 -0.14
C ARG A 269 -7.01 6.59 -1.24
N HIS A 270 -7.94 5.66 -1.05
CA HIS A 270 -8.94 5.31 -2.08
C HIS A 270 -9.98 6.42 -2.33
N TRP A 271 -10.18 7.34 -1.38
CA TRP A 271 -11.19 8.39 -1.47
C TRP A 271 -10.64 9.79 -1.72
N LEU A 272 -9.45 10.16 -1.21
CA LEU A 272 -8.94 11.54 -1.28
C LEU A 272 -7.73 11.75 -2.19
N MET A 273 -6.80 10.81 -2.31
CA MET A 273 -5.56 11.06 -3.08
C MET A 273 -5.75 11.07 -4.61
N PRO A 274 -6.56 10.18 -5.23
CA PRO A 274 -6.90 10.29 -6.65
C PRO A 274 -7.77 11.51 -6.98
N GLN A 275 -8.40 12.11 -5.97
CA GLN A 275 -9.12 13.39 -6.07
C GLN A 275 -8.12 14.55 -5.99
N MET A 276 -7.18 14.55 -5.03
CA MET A 276 -6.15 15.59 -4.90
C MET A 276 -5.14 15.62 -6.05
N GLU A 277 -4.67 14.47 -6.55
CA GLU A 277 -3.75 14.41 -7.71
C GLU A 277 -4.42 14.82 -9.02
N ARG A 278 -5.74 14.63 -9.16
CA ARG A 278 -6.51 15.14 -10.31
C ARG A 278 -6.94 16.59 -10.13
N CYS A 279 -7.17 17.04 -8.91
CA CYS A 279 -7.35 18.45 -8.57
C CYS A 279 -6.07 19.24 -8.90
N ALA A 280 -4.89 18.75 -8.57
CA ALA A 280 -3.62 19.37 -8.97
C ALA A 280 -3.37 19.41 -10.49
N ALA A 281 -4.09 18.59 -11.26
CA ALA A 281 -4.08 18.60 -12.73
C ALA A 281 -5.18 19.50 -13.34
N MET A 282 -6.06 20.09 -12.52
CA MET A 282 -6.99 21.13 -12.95
C MET A 282 -6.25 22.47 -12.97
N PRO A 283 -6.35 23.26 -14.05
CA PRO A 283 -5.86 24.63 -14.01
C PRO A 283 -6.60 25.36 -12.87
N ASN A 284 -5.83 26.00 -11.98
CA ASN A 284 -6.27 26.82 -10.84
C ASN A 284 -6.42 26.14 -9.46
N ILE A 285 -5.75 25.01 -9.20
CA ILE A 285 -5.66 24.45 -7.84
C ILE A 285 -4.27 24.71 -7.25
N GLU A 286 -4.20 25.60 -6.26
CA GLU A 286 -3.01 25.80 -5.43
C GLU A 286 -3.06 24.87 -4.20
N VAL A 287 -2.06 24.01 -4.07
CA VAL A 287 -1.86 23.19 -2.86
C VAL A 287 -0.91 23.97 -1.94
N ALA A 288 -1.47 24.75 -1.02
CA ALA A 288 -0.68 25.44 -0.01
C ALA A 288 -0.23 24.46 1.10
N HIS A 289 1.04 24.09 1.10
CA HIS A 289 1.66 23.47 2.27
C HIS A 289 1.95 24.58 3.29
N LEU A 290 1.19 24.59 4.39
CA LEU A 290 1.39 25.53 5.49
C LEU A 290 2.67 25.15 6.24
N ALA A 291 3.81 25.64 5.78
CA ALA A 291 5.07 25.59 6.53
C ALA A 291 4.99 26.62 7.66
N LEU A 292 4.86 26.16 8.90
CA LEU A 292 5.02 27.01 10.07
C LEU A 292 6.48 27.48 10.12
N ASP A 293 6.70 28.75 9.77
CA ASP A 293 7.97 29.43 9.91
C ASP A 293 8.29 29.59 11.41
N ALA A 294 9.24 28.79 11.90
CA ALA A 294 9.64 28.76 13.30
C ALA A 294 10.26 30.08 13.78
N ALA A 295 10.55 31.03 12.87
CA ALA A 295 11.14 32.32 13.21
C ALA A 295 10.20 33.30 13.95
N ARG A 296 8.89 33.03 14.05
CA ARG A 296 7.92 33.93 14.72
C ARG A 296 7.41 33.48 16.10
N VAL A 297 7.92 32.39 16.66
CA VAL A 297 7.54 31.98 18.02
C VAL A 297 8.54 32.58 19.02
N GLN A 298 8.26 33.78 19.53
CA GLN A 298 8.90 34.28 20.74
C GLN A 298 8.34 33.53 21.95
N ALA A 299 9.15 32.62 22.52
CA ALA A 299 8.85 31.96 23.78
C ALA A 299 9.14 32.89 24.97
N PRO A 300 8.26 33.01 25.97
CA PRO A 300 8.61 33.58 27.26
C PRO A 300 9.58 32.64 27.99
N THR A 301 10.63 33.23 28.54
CA THR A 301 11.71 32.59 29.28
C THR A 301 11.26 32.03 30.63
N THR A 302 11.96 30.97 31.08
CA THR A 302 12.04 30.40 32.46
C THR A 302 10.87 29.50 32.91
N ALA A 303 11.05 28.43 33.68
CA ALA A 303 12.18 27.61 34.14
C ALA A 303 11.58 26.33 34.78
N HIS A 304 12.41 25.29 34.95
CA HIS A 304 12.18 24.02 35.67
C HIS A 304 11.40 22.90 34.95
N ALA A 305 12.16 22.04 34.27
CA ALA A 305 11.78 20.69 33.90
C ALA A 305 12.15 19.68 35.00
N ALA A 306 11.25 18.74 35.29
CA ALA A 306 11.56 17.44 35.89
C ALA A 306 11.12 16.33 34.90
N PRO A 307 11.83 15.19 34.81
CA PRO A 307 11.70 14.28 33.68
C PRO A 307 10.48 13.35 33.81
N ALA A 308 9.75 13.19 32.71
CA ALA A 308 8.65 12.23 32.57
C ALA A 308 9.19 10.79 32.49
N ARG A 309 8.73 9.92 33.38
CA ARG A 309 8.84 8.45 33.25
C ARG A 309 7.51 7.87 32.80
N ASP A 310 7.60 7.02 31.78
CA ASP A 310 6.81 5.82 31.50
C ASP A 310 5.32 5.83 31.86
N LEU A 311 4.46 5.99 30.85
CA LEU A 311 3.08 5.51 30.86
C LEU A 311 2.81 4.76 29.56
N GLY A 312 3.22 3.49 29.57
CA GLY A 312 2.78 2.48 28.62
C GLY A 312 1.34 2.04 28.88
N GLN A 313 0.70 1.64 27.78
CA GLN A 313 -0.34 0.62 27.68
C GLN A 313 -1.51 0.68 28.69
N GLN A 314 -2.63 1.30 28.28
CA GLN A 314 -3.95 0.83 28.68
C GLN A 314 -4.90 0.88 27.48
N GLY A 315 -5.28 -0.30 26.99
CA GLY A 315 -6.37 -0.48 26.03
C GLY A 315 -7.71 -0.35 26.73
N LEU A 316 -8.60 0.48 26.18
CA LEU A 316 -9.99 0.61 26.61
C LEU A 316 -10.91 0.24 25.45
N ALA A 317 -11.80 -0.72 25.71
CA ALA A 317 -12.79 -1.27 24.79
C ALA A 317 -13.78 -0.19 24.27
N PRO A 318 -14.38 -0.36 23.08
CA PRO A 318 -15.29 0.63 22.51
C PRO A 318 -16.63 0.65 23.27
N GLY A 319 -16.86 1.72 24.03
CA GLY A 319 -18.16 2.03 24.61
C GLY A 319 -19.13 2.53 23.54
N ARG A 320 -20.24 1.82 23.33
CA ARG A 320 -21.39 2.33 22.57
C ARG A 320 -22.06 3.45 23.39
N GLN A 321 -22.06 4.67 22.88
CA GLN A 321 -22.95 5.74 23.36
C GLN A 321 -23.83 6.26 22.23
N THR A 322 -25.11 6.31 22.54
CA THR A 322 -26.22 6.70 21.68
C THR A 322 -26.21 8.22 21.45
N LEU A 323 -26.23 8.64 20.18
CA LEU A 323 -26.37 10.04 19.78
C LEU A 323 -27.62 10.66 20.40
N ARG A 324 -27.44 11.69 21.23
CA ARG A 324 -28.52 12.52 21.77
C ARG A 324 -28.72 13.71 20.82
N GLY A 325 -29.69 13.62 19.92
CA GLY A 325 -30.08 14.68 19.00
C GLY A 325 -31.40 14.34 18.32
N LYS A 326 -32.32 15.31 18.26
CA LYS A 326 -33.72 15.15 17.81
C LYS A 326 -33.81 14.48 16.42
N ARG A 327 -34.75 13.54 16.28
CA ARG A 327 -35.15 12.94 14.99
C ARG A 327 -35.50 14.07 13.98
N PRO A 328 -35.02 14.04 12.72
CA PRO A 328 -35.55 14.91 11.70
C PRO A 328 -37.01 14.54 11.43
N GLN A 329 -37.92 15.52 11.59
CA GLN A 329 -39.29 15.40 11.11
C GLN A 329 -39.27 15.43 9.57
N LEU A 330 -39.85 14.42 8.96
CA LEU A 330 -40.20 14.40 7.54
C LEU A 330 -41.17 15.55 7.28
N ALA A 331 -40.75 16.55 6.52
CA ALA A 331 -41.66 17.53 5.95
C ALA A 331 -42.51 16.83 4.89
N ALA A 332 -43.81 16.81 5.15
CA ALA A 332 -44.83 16.24 4.30
C ALA A 332 -44.96 17.01 2.97
N SER A 333 -45.16 16.23 1.92
CA SER A 333 -45.89 16.56 0.69
C SER A 333 -46.98 17.62 0.89
N CYS A 334 -46.96 18.66 0.06
CA CYS A 334 -48.16 19.36 -0.38
C CYS A 334 -48.19 19.37 -1.91
N ALA A 335 -49.41 19.21 -2.43
CA ALA A 335 -49.82 18.97 -3.81
C ALA A 335 -49.33 19.99 -4.85
#